data_AF-A0A0Q0ISJ6-F1
#
_entry.id   AF-A0A0Q0ISJ6-F1
#
_cell.length_a   1.000
_cell.length_b   1.000
_cell.length_c   1.000
_cell.angle_alpha   90.00
_cell.angle_beta   90.00
_cell.angle_gamma   90.00
#
_symmetry.space_group_name_H-M   'P 1'
#
loop_
_entity.id
_entity.type
_entity.pdbx_description
1 polymer ?
#
loop_
_entity_poly.entity_id
_entity_poly.type
_entity_poly.pdbx_seq_one_letter_code
_entity_poly.pdbx_strand_id
1 'polypeptide(L)'
;MKSRLTVKNSLLAFVATSALLAGQVYATSTDTNTQTEQTQEKGERAHGGKHHGKSMHKSMRKMLRSLDLTDTQRTDVKAIIEKYKEEKGERPSAEERAAHKTEMLALISNANFDDAKADSIIEAKQLKQKEGMKNFMKMQNEIYQLLTEEQKEKFDSRFTKTKGKGRG
;
A
#
# COMPACT_ATOMS: atom_id res chain seq x y z
N MET A 1 45.13 6.70 47.53
CA MET A 1 44.38 5.65 46.80
C MET A 1 42.90 5.90 46.99
N LYS A 2 42.12 5.82 45.91
CA LYS A 2 40.70 6.20 45.80
C LYS A 2 39.83 4.93 45.90
N SER A 3 38.77 4.96 46.71
CA SER A 3 37.65 4.00 46.66
C SER A 3 36.37 4.74 47.10
N ARG A 4 35.65 5.35 46.15
CA ARG A 4 34.51 4.82 45.36
C ARG A 4 33.21 4.69 46.18
N LEU A 5 32.39 5.74 46.06
CA LEU A 5 30.96 5.83 46.41
C LEU A 5 30.16 4.73 45.68
N THR A 6 29.38 3.95 46.42
CA THR A 6 28.41 3.00 45.86
C THR A 6 26.98 3.55 45.94
N VAL A 7 26.48 3.79 44.74
CA VAL A 7 25.12 3.91 44.19
C VAL A 7 23.94 3.66 45.13
N LYS A 8 23.00 4.63 45.15
CA LYS A 8 21.63 4.52 45.69
C LYS A 8 20.78 3.74 44.68
N ASN A 9 20.25 2.57 45.08
CA ASN A 9 19.24 1.85 44.31
C ASN A 9 17.83 2.24 44.75
N SER A 10 17.08 2.69 43.76
CA SER A 10 15.66 3.02 43.73
C SER A 10 14.78 1.84 44.11
N LEU A 11 13.82 2.07 45.02
CA LEU A 11 12.72 1.13 45.25
C LEU A 11 11.48 1.61 44.46
N LEU A 12 11.04 0.75 43.55
CA LEU A 12 9.82 0.86 42.75
C LEU A 12 8.56 0.80 43.63
N ALA A 13 7.60 1.67 43.33
CA ALA A 13 6.19 1.49 43.70
C ALA A 13 5.31 1.88 42.50
N PHE A 14 5.05 0.94 41.59
CA PHE A 14 3.97 1.09 40.62
C PHE A 14 2.66 0.65 41.27
N VAL A 15 1.76 1.60 41.44
CA VAL A 15 0.39 1.41 41.93
C VAL A 15 -0.39 0.59 40.90
N ALA A 16 -0.87 -0.57 41.33
CA ALA A 16 -1.87 -1.33 40.62
C ALA A 16 -3.21 -0.58 40.66
N THR A 17 -3.73 -0.22 39.49
CA THR A 17 -5.16 0.05 39.33
C THR A 17 -5.67 -0.64 38.06
N SER A 18 -6.13 -1.86 38.27
CA SER A 18 -7.00 -2.59 37.36
C SER A 18 -8.40 -2.00 37.50
N ALA A 19 -8.89 -1.28 36.48
CA ALA A 19 -10.31 -0.97 36.34
C ALA A 19 -10.86 -1.81 35.18
N LEU A 20 -11.77 -2.70 35.52
CA LEU A 20 -12.43 -3.69 34.67
C LEU A 20 -13.25 -3.02 33.55
N LEU A 21 -13.07 -3.50 32.32
CA LEU A 21 -13.99 -3.30 31.21
C LEU A 21 -15.15 -4.29 31.34
N ALA A 22 -16.33 -3.82 31.73
CA ALA A 22 -17.58 -4.59 31.61
C ALA A 22 -18.33 -4.13 30.36
N GLY A 23 -18.13 -4.83 29.24
CA GLY A 23 -18.97 -4.70 28.06
C GLY A 23 -20.30 -5.42 28.28
N GLN A 24 -21.41 -4.70 28.21
CA GLN A 24 -22.75 -5.29 28.17
C GLN A 24 -23.28 -5.15 26.74
N VAL A 25 -23.32 -6.25 26.00
CA VAL A 25 -24.06 -6.36 24.73
C VAL A 25 -25.32 -7.16 25.02
N TYR A 26 -26.46 -6.49 25.04
CA TYR A 26 -27.75 -7.15 25.00
C TYR A 26 -28.03 -7.58 23.56
N ALA A 27 -27.91 -8.88 23.28
CA ALA A 27 -28.50 -9.48 22.10
C ALA A 27 -29.96 -9.81 22.40
N THR A 28 -30.89 -9.05 21.83
CA THR A 28 -32.30 -9.43 21.78
C THR A 28 -32.55 -10.11 20.44
N SER A 29 -32.61 -11.43 20.47
CA SER A 29 -33.11 -12.22 19.35
C SER A 29 -34.63 -12.17 19.41
N THR A 30 -35.25 -11.45 18.47
CA THR A 30 -36.67 -11.62 18.16
C THR A 30 -36.75 -12.25 16.78
N ASP A 31 -37.03 -13.57 16.78
CA ASP A 31 -37.48 -14.29 15.60
C ASP A 31 -38.81 -13.68 15.15
N THR A 32 -38.80 -12.99 14.01
CA THR A 32 -40.02 -12.70 13.26
C THR A 32 -39.81 -13.13 11.82
N ASN A 33 -40.40 -14.28 11.53
CA ASN A 33 -40.64 -14.83 10.21
C ASN A 33 -41.65 -13.94 9.48
N THR A 34 -41.19 -13.23 8.45
CA THR A 34 -42.06 -12.66 7.41
C THR A 34 -41.43 -12.84 6.04
N GLN A 35 -42.01 -13.79 5.29
CA GLN A 35 -41.98 -13.82 3.84
C GLN A 35 -42.58 -12.54 3.27
N THR A 36 -41.82 -11.82 2.45
CA THR A 36 -42.37 -10.97 1.39
C THR A 36 -41.38 -10.87 0.23
N GLU A 37 -41.76 -11.53 -0.86
CA GLU A 37 -41.72 -11.07 -2.25
C GLU A 37 -40.39 -10.63 -2.86
N GLN A 38 -39.94 -11.50 -3.77
CA GLN A 38 -39.01 -11.24 -4.84
C GLN A 38 -39.48 -10.06 -5.69
N THR A 39 -38.79 -8.93 -5.61
CA THR A 39 -38.71 -8.00 -6.74
C THR A 39 -37.25 -7.92 -7.15
N GLN A 40 -36.97 -8.57 -8.27
CA GLN A 40 -35.66 -8.68 -8.90
C GLN A 40 -35.37 -7.35 -9.61
N GLU A 41 -35.09 -6.29 -8.85
CA GLU A 41 -34.52 -5.08 -9.42
C GLU A 41 -33.06 -5.36 -9.80
N LYS A 42 -32.87 -5.42 -11.12
CA LYS A 42 -31.59 -5.47 -11.81
C LYS A 42 -30.79 -4.22 -11.47
N GLY A 43 -30.14 -4.24 -10.31
CA GLY A 43 -29.22 -3.22 -9.86
C GLY A 43 -28.22 -2.91 -10.97
N GLU A 44 -28.40 -1.73 -11.54
CA GLU A 44 -27.54 -1.16 -12.56
C GLU A 44 -26.10 -1.26 -12.06
N ARG A 45 -25.29 -2.05 -12.78
CA ARG A 45 -23.84 -2.09 -12.57
C ARG A 45 -23.31 -0.71 -12.92
N ALA A 46 -23.31 0.19 -11.96
CA ALA A 46 -22.59 1.45 -12.04
C ALA A 46 -21.13 1.10 -12.36
N HIS A 47 -20.75 1.29 -13.61
CA HIS A 47 -19.38 1.25 -14.09
C HIS A 47 -18.63 2.47 -13.50
N GLY A 48 -18.43 2.43 -12.18
CA GLY A 48 -17.76 3.46 -11.41
C GLY A 48 -16.25 3.35 -11.55
N GLY A 49 -15.67 4.33 -12.24
CA GLY A 49 -14.26 4.70 -12.08
C GLY A 49 -13.27 3.81 -12.82
N LYS A 50 -12.95 4.17 -14.06
CA LYS A 50 -11.63 3.89 -14.64
C LYS A 50 -10.59 4.58 -13.75
N HIS A 51 -10.11 3.91 -12.69
CA HIS A 51 -9.02 4.41 -11.86
C HIS A 51 -7.81 4.73 -12.77
N HIS A 52 -7.66 6.00 -13.11
CA HIS A 52 -6.59 6.53 -13.98
C HIS A 52 -5.27 6.69 -13.22
N GLY A 53 -5.13 6.07 -12.05
CA GLY A 53 -3.83 5.77 -11.48
C GLY A 53 -3.17 4.67 -12.32
N LYS A 54 -2.51 5.06 -13.43
CA LYS A 54 -1.61 4.14 -14.14
C LYS A 54 -0.59 3.66 -13.10
N SER A 55 -0.77 2.44 -12.62
CA SER A 55 0.24 1.77 -11.80
C SER A 55 1.60 1.97 -12.48
N MET A 56 2.62 2.35 -11.72
CA MET A 56 3.99 2.53 -12.24
C MET A 56 4.48 1.32 -13.04
N HIS A 57 3.97 0.13 -12.71
CA HIS A 57 4.22 -1.08 -13.48
C HIS A 57 3.59 -1.08 -14.89
N LYS A 58 2.38 -0.52 -15.04
CA LYS A 58 1.68 -0.40 -16.33
C LYS A 58 2.34 0.65 -17.23
N SER A 59 2.82 1.76 -16.67
CA SER A 59 3.58 2.75 -17.45
C SER A 59 4.91 2.17 -17.92
N MET A 60 5.62 1.45 -17.06
CA MET A 60 6.87 0.78 -17.42
C MET A 60 6.67 -0.23 -18.55
N ARG A 61 5.69 -1.14 -18.43
CA ARG A 61 5.41 -2.11 -19.49
C ARG A 61 5.10 -1.46 -20.84
N LYS A 62 4.42 -0.31 -20.85
CA LYS A 62 4.14 0.42 -22.09
C LYS A 62 5.41 1.00 -22.70
N MET A 63 6.31 1.52 -21.87
CA MET A 63 7.60 2.05 -22.31
C MET A 63 8.47 0.94 -22.90
N LEU A 64 8.63 -0.18 -22.19
CA LEU A 64 9.46 -1.32 -22.65
C LEU A 64 8.93 -1.95 -23.93
N ARG A 65 7.61 -2.03 -24.12
CA ARG A 65 7.00 -2.51 -25.38
C ARG A 65 7.27 -1.59 -26.58
N SER A 66 7.57 -0.32 -26.34
CA SER A 66 7.91 0.62 -27.40
C SER A 66 9.40 0.66 -27.74
N LEU A 67 10.21 -0.08 -26.98
CA LEU A 67 11.59 -0.35 -27.31
C LEU A 67 11.59 -1.63 -28.13
N ASP A 68 12.27 -1.60 -29.27
CA ASP A 68 12.46 -2.76 -30.14
C ASP A 68 13.48 -3.71 -29.47
N LEU A 69 13.09 -4.33 -28.36
CA LEU A 69 13.95 -5.23 -27.58
C LEU A 69 14.22 -6.50 -28.38
N THR A 70 15.37 -7.13 -28.18
CA THR A 70 15.64 -8.50 -28.68
C THR A 70 14.93 -9.55 -27.82
N ASP A 71 14.86 -10.79 -28.28
CA ASP A 71 14.30 -11.89 -27.46
C ASP A 71 15.11 -12.17 -26.19
N THR A 72 16.43 -12.02 -26.27
CA THR A 72 17.33 -12.14 -25.12
C THR A 72 17.04 -11.03 -24.10
N GLN A 73 17.03 -9.77 -24.54
CA GLN A 73 16.70 -8.62 -23.67
C GLN A 73 15.30 -8.75 -23.06
N ARG A 74 14.29 -9.22 -23.82
CA ARG A 74 12.94 -9.47 -23.30
C ARG A 74 12.94 -10.48 -22.15
N THR A 75 13.79 -11.49 -22.24
CA THR A 75 13.91 -12.55 -21.23
C THR A 75 14.57 -12.00 -19.97
N ASP A 76 15.69 -11.29 -20.13
CA ASP A 76 16.41 -10.66 -19.01
C ASP A 76 15.55 -9.62 -18.29
N VAL A 77 14.81 -8.81 -19.03
CA VAL A 77 13.87 -7.82 -18.47
C VAL A 77 12.76 -8.49 -17.67
N LYS A 78 12.22 -9.64 -18.13
CA LYS A 78 11.23 -10.39 -17.36
C LYS A 78 11.82 -10.93 -16.06
N ALA A 79 13.03 -11.49 -16.11
CA ALA A 79 13.72 -11.99 -14.93
C ALA A 79 13.97 -10.89 -13.90
N ILE A 80 14.39 -9.70 -14.33
CA ILE A 80 14.54 -8.52 -13.45
C ILE A 80 13.19 -8.16 -12.82
N ILE A 81 12.11 -8.07 -13.61
CA ILE A 81 10.79 -7.73 -13.08
C ILE A 81 10.30 -8.76 -12.07
N GLU A 82 10.55 -10.04 -12.30
CA GLU A 82 10.18 -11.14 -11.40
C GLU A 82 10.97 -11.08 -10.09
N LYS A 83 12.30 -10.91 -10.15
CA LYS A 83 13.16 -10.68 -8.97
C LYS A 83 12.61 -9.57 -8.06
N TYR A 84 12.33 -8.39 -8.62
CA TYR A 84 11.81 -7.27 -7.83
C TYR A 84 10.36 -7.45 -7.36
N LYS A 85 9.58 -8.29 -8.05
CA LYS A 85 8.23 -8.67 -7.62
C LYS A 85 8.29 -9.60 -6.41
N GLU A 86 9.22 -10.53 -6.39
CA GLU A 86 9.47 -11.44 -5.26
C GLU A 86 10.00 -10.67 -4.05
N GLU A 87 10.97 -9.76 -4.23
CA GLU A 87 11.50 -8.89 -3.16
C GLU A 87 10.42 -8.01 -2.52
N LYS A 88 9.39 -7.61 -3.28
CA LYS A 88 8.27 -6.80 -2.75
C LYS A 88 7.36 -7.59 -1.82
N GLY A 89 7.43 -8.92 -1.83
CA GLY A 89 6.57 -9.81 -1.07
C GLY A 89 5.14 -9.88 -1.61
N GLU A 90 4.29 -10.55 -0.85
CA GLU A 90 2.91 -10.80 -1.24
C GLU A 90 2.06 -9.53 -1.22
N ARG A 91 1.04 -9.53 -2.08
CA ARG A 91 0.03 -8.46 -2.07
C ARG A 91 -0.81 -8.62 -0.82
N PRO A 92 -1.29 -7.52 -0.20
CA PRO A 92 -2.16 -7.61 0.95
C PRO A 92 -3.36 -8.51 0.68
N SER A 93 -3.68 -9.38 1.62
CA SER A 93 -4.76 -10.36 1.54
C SER A 93 -6.12 -9.64 1.40
N ALA A 94 -7.18 -10.40 1.09
CA ALA A 94 -8.52 -9.82 1.06
C ALA A 94 -8.95 -9.29 2.44
N GLU A 95 -8.59 -10.00 3.50
CA GLU A 95 -8.90 -9.66 4.88
C GLU A 95 -8.13 -8.42 5.33
N GLU A 96 -6.83 -8.34 5.05
CA GLU A 96 -6.01 -7.16 5.37
C GLU A 96 -6.54 -5.90 4.66
N ARG A 97 -6.99 -6.04 3.41
CA ARG A 97 -7.61 -4.93 2.67
C ARG A 97 -8.95 -4.51 3.28
N ALA A 98 -9.76 -5.47 3.74
CA ALA A 98 -11.04 -5.18 4.38
C ALA A 98 -10.85 -4.53 5.76
N ALA A 99 -9.88 -5.00 6.54
CA ALA A 99 -9.49 -4.44 7.83
C ALA A 99 -9.03 -2.98 7.65
N HIS A 100 -8.10 -2.72 6.73
CA HIS A 100 -7.65 -1.37 6.42
C HIS A 100 -8.81 -0.47 5.96
N LYS A 101 -9.74 -0.98 5.14
CA LYS A 101 -10.92 -0.19 4.73
C LYS A 101 -11.80 0.18 5.93
N THR A 102 -12.02 -0.77 6.83
CA THR A 102 -12.84 -0.56 8.03
C THR A 102 -12.18 0.44 8.97
N GLU A 103 -10.86 0.33 9.17
CA GLU A 103 -10.09 1.28 9.97
C GLU A 103 -10.18 2.71 9.42
N MET A 104 -10.03 2.86 8.10
CA MET A 104 -10.20 4.16 7.44
C MET A 104 -11.61 4.70 7.59
N LEU A 105 -12.64 3.86 7.45
CA LEU A 105 -14.04 4.25 7.65
C LEU A 105 -14.28 4.73 9.09
N ALA A 106 -13.76 4.01 10.08
CA ALA A 106 -13.89 4.38 11.49
C ALA A 106 -13.23 5.73 11.79
N LEU A 107 -12.09 6.03 11.17
CA LEU A 107 -11.40 7.31 11.34
C LEU A 107 -12.22 8.49 10.80
N ILE A 108 -12.86 8.33 9.63
CA ILE A 108 -13.63 9.41 8.99
C ILE A 108 -15.06 9.54 9.52
N SER A 109 -15.63 8.47 10.08
CA SER A 109 -17.00 8.47 10.60
C SER A 109 -17.08 8.85 12.08
N ASN A 110 -15.94 9.00 12.76
CA ASN A 110 -15.91 9.42 14.15
C ASN A 110 -16.35 10.89 14.28
N ALA A 111 -17.11 11.20 15.34
CA ALA A 111 -17.57 12.56 15.62
C ALA A 111 -16.41 13.53 15.89
N ASN A 112 -15.32 13.01 16.49
CA ASN A 112 -14.07 13.75 16.66
C ASN A 112 -12.98 13.05 15.85
N PHE A 113 -12.25 13.82 15.04
CA PHE A 113 -11.14 13.30 14.26
C PHE A 113 -9.95 12.96 15.17
N ASP A 114 -9.32 11.82 14.93
CA ASP A 114 -8.14 11.35 15.67
C ASP A 114 -6.88 11.58 14.83
N ASP A 115 -6.30 12.78 14.96
CA ASP A 115 -5.09 13.17 14.22
C ASP A 115 -3.92 12.20 14.46
N ALA A 116 -3.74 11.75 15.71
CA ALA A 116 -2.63 10.85 16.05
C ALA A 116 -2.75 9.50 15.33
N LYS A 117 -3.97 8.96 15.22
CA LYS A 117 -4.22 7.73 14.46
C LYS A 117 -4.04 7.95 12.96
N ALA A 118 -4.48 9.10 12.44
CA ALA A 118 -4.30 9.45 11.04
C ALA A 118 -2.81 9.52 10.65
N ASP A 119 -2.00 10.20 11.48
CA ASP A 119 -0.57 10.34 11.28
C ASP A 119 0.14 8.99 11.31
N SER A 120 -0.19 8.12 12.27
CA SER A 120 0.39 6.77 12.34
C SER A 120 0.13 5.95 11.06
N ILE A 121 -1.10 5.98 10.52
CA ILE A 121 -1.46 5.30 9.28
C ILE A 121 -0.66 5.89 8.09
N ILE A 122 -0.51 7.22 8.05
CA ILE A 122 0.23 7.91 6.99
C ILE A 122 1.71 7.55 7.06
N GLU A 123 2.35 7.58 8.23
CA GLU A 123 3.76 7.25 8.42
C GLU A 123 4.07 5.82 7.98
N ALA A 124 3.25 4.85 8.40
CA ALA A 124 3.39 3.45 7.98
C ALA A 124 3.32 3.30 6.45
N LYS A 125 2.41 4.05 5.80
CA LYS A 125 2.27 4.07 4.35
C LYS A 125 3.45 4.74 3.65
N GLN A 126 3.96 5.85 4.19
CA GLN A 126 5.08 6.60 3.63
C GLN A 126 6.34 5.73 3.58
N LEU A 127 6.64 4.98 4.64
CA LEU A 127 7.80 4.08 4.68
C LEU A 127 7.73 3.04 3.56
N LYS A 128 6.59 2.32 3.46
CA LYS A 128 6.37 1.32 2.42
C LYS A 128 6.41 1.92 1.01
N GLN A 129 5.87 3.13 0.84
CA GLN A 129 5.90 3.82 -0.45
C GLN A 129 7.31 4.24 -0.85
N LYS A 130 8.11 4.74 0.10
CA LYS A 130 9.51 5.15 -0.11
C LYS A 130 10.36 3.98 -0.55
N GLU A 131 10.28 2.85 0.16
CA GLU A 131 11.01 1.63 -0.20
C GLU A 131 10.55 1.09 -1.55
N GLY A 132 9.24 1.03 -1.78
CA GLY A 132 8.68 0.60 -3.06
C GLY A 132 9.12 1.48 -4.22
N MET A 133 9.23 2.79 -4.03
CA MET A 133 9.74 3.73 -5.04
C MET A 133 11.22 3.49 -5.31
N LYS A 134 12.03 3.31 -4.26
CA LYS A 134 13.47 3.03 -4.38
C LYS A 134 13.71 1.73 -5.15
N ASN A 135 13.00 0.66 -4.80
CA ASN A 135 13.12 -0.63 -5.50
C ASN A 135 12.64 -0.53 -6.95
N PHE A 136 11.57 0.22 -7.20
CA PHE A 136 11.14 0.49 -8.56
C PHE A 136 12.23 1.21 -9.35
N MET A 137 12.84 2.28 -8.83
CA MET A 137 13.94 3.00 -9.48
C MET A 137 15.14 2.09 -9.79
N LYS A 138 15.54 1.24 -8.83
CA LYS A 138 16.61 0.26 -9.04
C LYS A 138 16.28 -0.71 -10.19
N MET A 139 15.07 -1.24 -10.21
CA MET A 139 14.58 -2.08 -11.31
C MET A 139 14.63 -1.33 -12.65
N GLN A 140 14.22 -0.05 -12.71
CA GLN A 140 14.33 0.74 -13.95
C GLN A 140 15.79 0.89 -14.39
N ASN A 141 16.70 1.12 -13.44
CA ASN A 141 18.12 1.26 -13.72
C ASN A 141 18.73 -0.05 -14.27
N GLU A 142 18.44 -1.20 -13.65
CA GLU A 142 18.92 -2.50 -14.15
C GLU A 142 18.42 -2.76 -15.57
N ILE A 143 17.14 -2.50 -15.85
CA ILE A 143 16.59 -2.63 -17.20
C ILE A 143 17.25 -1.65 -18.18
N TYR A 144 17.50 -0.41 -17.77
CA TYR A 144 18.16 0.59 -18.61
C TYR A 144 19.58 0.18 -19.01
N GLN A 145 20.32 -0.53 -18.15
CA GLN A 145 21.66 -1.01 -18.47
C GLN A 145 21.67 -2.13 -19.52
N LEU A 146 20.57 -2.86 -19.72
CA LEU A 146 20.44 -3.88 -20.76
C LEU A 146 20.19 -3.29 -22.16
N LEU A 147 19.82 -2.01 -22.24
CA LEU A 147 19.47 -1.36 -23.49
C LEU A 147 20.73 -0.96 -24.28
N THR A 148 20.63 -1.04 -25.61
CA THR A 148 21.61 -0.44 -26.52
C THR A 148 21.55 1.09 -26.48
N GLU A 149 22.56 1.79 -26.99
CA GLU A 149 22.58 3.26 -27.00
C GLU A 149 21.37 3.87 -27.73
N GLU A 150 21.01 3.32 -28.88
CA GLU A 150 19.82 3.75 -29.64
C GLU A 150 18.52 3.52 -28.86
N GLN A 151 18.42 2.40 -28.12
CA GLN A 151 17.27 2.10 -27.28
C GLN A 151 17.20 3.02 -26.05
N LYS A 152 18.35 3.41 -25.48
CA LYS A 152 18.44 4.38 -24.36
C LYS A 152 17.93 5.76 -24.78
N GLU A 153 18.29 6.24 -25.96
CA GLU A 153 17.80 7.51 -26.49
C GLU A 153 16.26 7.50 -26.67
N LYS A 154 15.72 6.40 -27.23
CA LYS A 154 14.26 6.18 -27.33
C LYS A 154 13.61 6.14 -25.94
N PHE A 155 14.25 5.51 -24.96
CA PHE A 155 13.79 5.45 -23.57
C PHE A 155 13.68 6.85 -22.98
N ASP A 156 14.72 7.67 -23.07
CA ASP A 156 14.79 9.01 -22.48
C ASP A 156 13.75 9.97 -23.09
N SER A 157 13.61 9.95 -24.41
CA SER A 157 12.59 10.73 -25.12
C SER A 157 11.17 10.41 -24.63
N ARG A 158 10.88 9.13 -24.37
CA ARG A 158 9.57 8.69 -23.87
C ARG A 158 9.39 8.99 -22.38
N PHE A 159 10.45 8.89 -21.59
CA PHE A 159 10.43 9.18 -20.17
C PHE A 159 10.10 10.66 -19.92
N THR A 160 10.74 11.58 -20.65
CA THR A 160 10.48 13.02 -20.56
C THR A 160 9.10 13.39 -21.12
N LYS A 161 8.68 12.81 -22.24
CA LYS A 161 7.35 13.06 -22.84
C LYS A 161 6.18 12.59 -21.97
N THR A 162 6.40 11.60 -21.12
CA THR A 162 5.37 11.13 -20.16
C THR A 162 5.14 12.14 -19.04
N LYS A 163 6.14 12.96 -18.66
CA LYS A 163 5.97 14.04 -17.67
C LYS A 163 5.12 15.21 -18.19
N GLY A 164 5.02 15.42 -19.50
CA GLY A 164 4.30 16.56 -20.10
C GLY A 164 2.80 16.36 -20.33
N LYS A 165 2.25 15.14 -20.17
CA LYS A 165 0.88 14.82 -20.61
C LYS A 165 -0.13 14.55 -19.48
N GLY A 166 0.05 15.18 -18.32
CA GLY A 166 -0.82 14.94 -17.17
C GLY A 166 -0.69 15.97 -16.06
N ARG A 167 -0.85 17.25 -16.39
CA ARG A 167 -1.25 18.34 -15.47
C ARG A 167 -1.95 19.42 -16.31
N GLY A 168 -3.19 19.17 -16.66
CA GLY A 168 -4.14 20.08 -17.29
C GLY A 168 -5.52 19.66 -16.85
#